data_AF-A0A915MHL3-F1
#
_entry.id   AF-A0A915MHL3-F1
#
_cell.length_a   1.000
_cell.length_b   1.000
_cell.length_c   1.000
_cell.angle_alpha   90.00
_cell.angle_beta   90.00
_cell.angle_gamma   90.00
#
_symmetry.space_group_name_H-M   'P 1'
#
loop_
_entity.id
_entity.type
_entity.pdbx_description
1 polymer ?
#
loop_
_entity_poly.entity_id
_entity_poly.type
_entity_poly.pdbx_seq_one_letter_code
_entity_poly.pdbx_strand_id
1 'polypeptide(L)'
;MFSVEPGPRRDLDSRSNLYHSSVPLCYFPPKTGYRIQKRLTKNKLLLERIKGAKNPYGEDFKLLEFEVEEISSALHVKIGHDKRYLPSDRIYGFGENPHQSLKHDFSKYTTWGMLGRDQPPDYNNPNSANLYGVHPFYIGLEPNGKAHGVLILNSNAQEITTGPGPHLIYRTIGGRLDILFLPGPTPEQVIQQFQQIIGRPCMPAYWALGYQFSRFGYKGLNDLKQTINRMINAKIPIDVVFADIDYMERYKDFSVDSEKWVAMKEYINILHDKGLRFVPIVDPAIQVNYDVFERAIKSGAKFVEWERFDQVQHSIQKLYPLTKSTKIMLGIVWPDKHVAFPDFFDFDRESKTQKWWIDEIKTFHDILPFDGLWIDMDEPSNFATNKQTKEKGLETLKCPMNGPDSKYDNPPYKTISVYQWKSFLSEKTLCMLGRTRGGDYNLYDTHNLYGLAETIVTRKALGKFK
;
A
#
# COMPACT_ATOMS: atom_id res chain seq x y z
N MET A 1 -13.38 22.40 -9.23
CA MET A 1 -13.97 21.09 -8.85
C MET A 1 -14.92 20.67 -9.95
N PHE A 2 -14.67 19.54 -10.60
CA PHE A 2 -15.41 19.07 -11.78
C PHE A 2 -16.66 18.33 -11.31
N SER A 3 -17.84 18.78 -11.75
CA SER A 3 -19.04 17.95 -11.80
C SER A 3 -19.31 17.64 -13.25
N VAL A 4 -19.20 16.37 -13.63
CA VAL A 4 -19.76 15.88 -14.90
C VAL A 4 -21.12 15.32 -14.55
N GLU A 5 -22.17 16.14 -14.73
CA GLU A 5 -23.55 15.65 -14.60
C GLU A 5 -23.81 14.61 -15.72
N PRO A 6 -24.29 13.40 -15.40
CA PRO A 6 -24.95 12.56 -16.40
C PRO A 6 -26.32 13.17 -16.73
N GLY A 7 -26.75 13.02 -18.00
CA GLY A 7 -27.96 13.62 -18.57
C GLY A 7 -29.29 13.37 -17.85
N PRO A 8 -30.40 13.94 -18.37
CA PRO A 8 -31.54 14.36 -17.58
C PRO A 8 -32.30 13.18 -16.97
N ARG A 9 -32.48 13.21 -15.65
CA ARG A 9 -33.53 12.44 -14.96
C ARG A 9 -34.60 13.40 -14.42
N ARG A 10 -35.82 12.91 -14.54
CA ARG A 10 -37.12 13.59 -14.49
C ARG A 10 -37.38 14.38 -13.20
N ASP A 11 -38.21 15.39 -13.38
CA ASP A 11 -38.85 16.26 -12.40
C ASP A 11 -39.15 15.61 -11.05
N LEU A 12 -38.72 16.26 -9.98
CA LEU A 12 -39.49 16.34 -8.74
C LEU A 12 -39.49 17.78 -8.25
N ASP A 13 -40.70 18.33 -8.27
CA ASP A 13 -41.07 19.68 -7.90
C ASP A 13 -40.96 19.90 -6.38
N SER A 14 -40.87 21.19 -6.08
CA SER A 14 -40.76 21.94 -4.85
C SER A 14 -41.62 21.50 -3.65
N ARG A 15 -41.01 21.75 -2.46
CA ARG A 15 -41.57 22.21 -1.17
C ARG A 15 -41.16 21.32 0.01
N SER A 16 -40.19 21.80 0.80
CA SER A 16 -40.27 21.86 2.27
C SER A 16 -38.93 22.30 2.86
N ASN A 17 -38.97 23.40 3.60
CA ASN A 17 -38.00 23.69 4.65
C ASN A 17 -38.11 22.59 5.71
N LEU A 18 -37.03 21.86 5.98
CA LEU A 18 -36.76 21.16 7.25
C LEU A 18 -35.29 20.73 7.25
N TYR A 19 -34.48 21.42 8.03
CA TYR A 19 -33.13 20.99 8.40
C TYR A 19 -33.24 19.65 9.16
N HIS A 20 -32.76 18.56 8.56
CA HIS A 20 -32.73 17.24 9.19
C HIS A 20 -31.30 16.88 9.61
N SER A 21 -31.12 16.52 10.89
CA SER A 21 -29.86 16.18 11.56
C SER A 21 -29.30 14.79 11.18
N SER A 22 -29.52 14.34 9.94
CA SER A 22 -29.17 12.99 9.47
C SER A 22 -28.58 12.98 8.06
N VAL A 23 -28.06 14.10 7.58
CA VAL A 23 -27.30 14.18 6.33
C VAL A 23 -25.80 14.02 6.65
N PRO A 24 -25.05 13.08 6.02
CA PRO A 24 -23.61 12.98 6.23
C PRO A 24 -22.92 14.30 5.88
N LEU A 25 -21.88 14.67 6.61
CA LEU A 25 -20.97 15.81 6.36
C LEU A 25 -20.12 15.66 5.07
N CYS A 26 -20.65 14.96 4.07
CA CYS A 26 -20.19 14.89 2.69
C CYS A 26 -21.16 15.65 1.75
N TYR A 27 -22.08 16.45 2.29
CA TYR A 27 -23.00 17.25 1.48
C TYR A 27 -22.27 18.45 0.87
N PHE A 28 -21.71 18.25 -0.33
CA PHE A 28 -21.51 19.37 -1.24
C PHE A 28 -22.89 19.77 -1.76
N PRO A 29 -23.37 21.00 -1.51
CA PRO A 29 -24.64 21.43 -2.05
C PRO A 29 -24.67 21.24 -3.57
N PRO A 30 -25.80 20.80 -4.16
CA PRO A 30 -26.00 20.86 -5.59
C PRO A 30 -25.57 22.25 -6.10
N LYS A 31 -24.91 22.31 -7.27
CA LYS A 31 -24.36 23.54 -7.87
C LYS A 31 -23.09 24.11 -7.22
N THR A 32 -22.32 23.29 -6.50
CA THR A 32 -20.97 23.66 -6.02
C THR A 32 -19.91 23.17 -7.03
N GLY A 33 -18.91 24.01 -7.35
CA GLY A 33 -17.81 23.65 -8.26
C GLY A 33 -17.82 24.39 -9.60
N TYR A 34 -17.35 23.72 -10.65
CA TYR A 34 -17.12 24.28 -11.99
C TYR A 34 -17.73 23.35 -13.02
N ARG A 35 -18.32 23.93 -14.07
CA ARG A 35 -18.84 23.23 -15.25
C ARG A 35 -18.02 23.60 -16.47
N ILE A 36 -18.05 22.75 -17.48
CA ILE A 36 -17.40 23.04 -18.76
C ILE A 36 -18.10 24.26 -19.38
N GLN A 37 -17.35 25.36 -19.55
CA GLN A 37 -17.81 26.53 -20.30
C GLN A 37 -17.58 26.32 -21.79
N LYS A 38 -16.35 25.91 -22.14
CA LYS A 38 -15.91 25.75 -23.53
C LYS A 38 -14.81 24.71 -23.63
N ARG A 39 -14.82 23.91 -24.69
CA ARG A 39 -13.67 23.10 -25.09
C ARG A 39 -12.75 23.96 -25.96
N LEU A 40 -11.50 24.17 -25.52
CA LEU A 40 -10.51 24.98 -26.26
C LEU A 40 -9.78 24.13 -27.29
N THR A 41 -9.40 22.90 -26.91
CA THR A 41 -8.80 21.88 -27.80
C THR A 41 -9.33 20.50 -27.42
N LYS A 42 -8.90 19.42 -28.10
CA LYS A 42 -9.23 18.04 -27.70
C LYS A 42 -8.93 17.77 -26.22
N ASN A 43 -7.85 18.39 -25.75
CA ASN A 43 -7.17 18.13 -24.48
C ASN A 43 -7.28 19.29 -23.48
N LYS A 44 -7.87 20.42 -23.88
CA LYS A 44 -7.98 21.63 -23.05
C LYS A 44 -9.42 22.09 -22.93
N LEU A 45 -9.91 22.22 -21.71
CA LEU A 45 -11.23 22.75 -21.34
C LEU A 45 -11.07 24.07 -20.59
N LEU A 46 -11.95 25.01 -20.88
CA LEU A 46 -12.21 26.17 -20.07
C LEU A 46 -13.46 25.87 -19.24
N LEU A 47 -13.34 25.95 -17.93
CA LEU A 47 -14.40 25.72 -16.98
C LEU A 47 -14.85 27.05 -16.41
N GLU A 48 -16.15 27.21 -16.24
CA GLU A 48 -16.70 28.33 -15.49
C GLU A 48 -17.26 27.85 -14.16
N ARG A 49 -17.13 28.71 -13.16
CA ARG A 49 -17.66 28.46 -11.85
C ARG A 49 -19.19 28.38 -11.89
N ILE A 50 -19.76 27.35 -11.26
CA ILE A 50 -21.21 27.23 -11.09
C ILE A 50 -21.68 28.25 -10.04
N LYS A 51 -22.79 28.95 -10.30
CA LYS A 51 -23.42 29.85 -9.32
C LYS A 51 -23.97 29.01 -8.16
N GLY A 52 -23.21 28.98 -7.06
CA GLY A 52 -23.54 28.23 -5.85
C GLY A 52 -22.70 28.67 -4.66
N ALA A 53 -22.38 27.74 -3.76
CA ALA A 53 -21.56 28.02 -2.58
C ALA A 53 -20.24 28.70 -2.97
N LYS A 54 -19.90 29.78 -2.26
CA LYS A 54 -18.63 30.50 -2.43
C LYS A 54 -17.50 29.74 -1.78
N ASN A 55 -16.32 29.84 -2.39
CA ASN A 55 -15.07 29.41 -1.81
C ASN A 55 -14.97 29.97 -0.37
N PRO A 56 -14.97 29.12 0.68
CA PRO A 56 -14.88 29.60 2.06
C PRO A 56 -13.49 30.13 2.43
N TYR A 57 -12.54 30.04 1.51
CA TYR A 57 -11.13 30.40 1.65
C TYR A 57 -10.72 31.63 0.83
N GLY A 58 -11.65 32.28 0.11
CA GLY A 58 -11.35 33.50 -0.63
C GLY A 58 -12.30 33.73 -1.80
N GLU A 59 -11.81 34.47 -2.81
CA GLU A 59 -12.56 34.61 -4.05
C GLU A 59 -12.57 33.30 -4.85
N ASP A 60 -13.66 33.10 -5.58
CA ASP A 60 -13.75 32.00 -6.53
C ASP A 60 -13.08 32.39 -7.84
N PHE A 61 -12.29 31.50 -8.43
CA PHE A 61 -11.83 31.70 -9.80
C PHE A 61 -13.04 31.71 -10.72
N LYS A 62 -13.17 32.77 -11.55
CA LYS A 62 -14.28 32.85 -12.51
C LYS A 62 -14.15 31.76 -13.58
N LEU A 63 -12.91 31.53 -14.02
CA LEU A 63 -12.56 30.56 -15.04
C LEU A 63 -11.42 29.66 -14.54
N LEU A 64 -11.41 28.41 -14.97
CA LEU A 64 -10.28 27.50 -14.82
C LEU A 64 -9.95 26.89 -16.16
N GLU A 65 -8.66 26.85 -16.50
CA GLU A 65 -8.16 26.02 -17.58
C GLU A 65 -7.86 24.62 -17.04
N PHE A 66 -8.47 23.62 -17.63
CA PHE A 66 -8.15 22.22 -17.44
C PHE A 66 -7.46 21.72 -18.69
N GLU A 67 -6.26 21.18 -18.54
CA GLU A 67 -5.52 20.57 -19.63
C GLU A 67 -5.11 19.16 -19.23
N VAL A 68 -5.35 18.22 -20.13
CA VAL A 68 -4.96 16.82 -19.99
C VAL A 68 -4.07 16.45 -21.17
N GLU A 69 -2.87 16.01 -20.87
CA GLU A 69 -1.93 15.51 -21.86
C GLU A 69 -1.64 14.04 -21.54
N GLU A 70 -1.94 13.16 -22.49
CA GLU A 70 -1.49 11.77 -22.44
C GLU A 70 -0.05 11.72 -22.95
N ILE A 71 0.89 11.52 -22.03
CA ILE A 71 2.30 11.33 -22.35
C ILE A 71 2.56 9.82 -22.33
N SER A 72 2.23 9.18 -23.45
CA SER A 72 2.25 7.73 -23.59
C SER A 72 1.32 7.01 -22.60
N SER A 73 1.82 6.25 -21.62
CA SER A 73 1.00 5.64 -20.57
C SER A 73 0.77 6.56 -19.37
N ALA A 74 1.38 7.75 -19.32
CA ALA A 74 1.23 8.68 -18.23
C ALA A 74 0.16 9.74 -18.52
N LEU A 75 -0.64 10.03 -17.49
CA LEU A 75 -1.63 11.09 -17.54
C LEU A 75 -1.08 12.34 -16.84
N HIS A 76 -0.81 13.40 -17.61
CA HIS A 76 -0.40 14.70 -17.08
C HIS A 76 -1.58 15.65 -17.06
N VAL A 77 -1.92 16.16 -15.88
CA VAL A 77 -3.07 17.06 -15.71
C VAL A 77 -2.67 18.37 -15.09
N LYS A 78 -3.12 19.44 -15.73
CA LYS A 78 -2.95 20.81 -15.28
C LYS A 78 -4.33 21.40 -15.01
N ILE A 79 -4.56 21.85 -13.78
CA ILE A 79 -5.71 22.67 -13.41
C ILE A 79 -5.14 24.05 -13.06
N GLY A 80 -5.47 25.09 -13.81
CA GLY A 80 -4.85 26.40 -13.63
C GLY A 80 -5.77 27.59 -13.88
N HIS A 81 -5.48 28.68 -13.17
CA HIS A 81 -5.87 30.06 -13.50
C HIS A 81 -4.57 30.85 -13.73
N ASP A 82 -4.61 32.03 -14.33
CA ASP A 82 -3.43 32.92 -14.38
C ASP A 82 -2.87 33.10 -12.95
N LYS A 83 -1.56 32.89 -12.77
CA LYS A 83 -0.84 32.76 -11.48
C LYS A 83 -1.13 31.44 -10.74
N ARG A 84 -0.68 30.33 -11.35
CA ARG A 84 -0.89 28.91 -10.95
C ARG A 84 -0.11 28.51 -9.70
N TYR A 85 -0.48 29.08 -8.56
CA TYR A 85 0.23 28.85 -7.32
C TYR A 85 -0.68 28.19 -6.28
N LEU A 86 -0.09 27.30 -5.49
CA LEU A 86 -0.70 26.86 -4.25
C LEU A 86 -0.93 28.09 -3.35
N PRO A 87 -1.96 28.07 -2.48
CA PRO A 87 -2.26 29.20 -1.61
C PRO A 87 -1.13 29.52 -0.63
N SER A 88 -0.22 28.56 -0.38
CA SER A 88 0.96 28.71 0.45
C SER A 88 2.03 27.65 0.14
N ASP A 89 3.23 27.85 0.68
CA ASP A 89 4.35 26.89 0.65
C ASP A 89 4.32 25.91 1.84
N ARG A 90 3.26 25.96 2.66
CA ARG A 90 3.14 25.20 3.91
C ARG A 90 2.39 23.90 3.67
N ILE A 91 3.03 23.00 2.93
CA ILE A 91 2.48 21.68 2.58
C ILE A 91 3.18 20.58 3.38
N TYR A 92 2.39 19.59 3.80
CA TYR A 92 2.80 18.46 4.65
C TYR A 92 2.17 17.17 4.13
N GLY A 93 2.89 16.05 4.20
CA GLY A 93 2.37 14.73 3.81
C GLY A 93 2.97 14.20 2.52
N PHE A 94 2.17 13.40 1.80
CA PHE A 94 2.52 12.36 0.85
C PHE A 94 3.59 11.37 1.35
N GLY A 95 3.76 10.24 0.67
CA GLY A 95 4.71 9.22 1.10
C GLY A 95 4.43 7.84 0.50
N GLU A 96 5.18 6.82 0.87
CA GLU A 96 6.21 6.83 1.92
C GLU A 96 7.61 7.15 1.37
N ASN A 97 8.23 8.20 1.92
CA ASN A 97 9.58 8.64 1.59
C ASN A 97 10.23 9.26 2.86
N PRO A 98 11.56 9.19 3.03
CA PRO A 98 12.25 9.90 4.10
C PRO A 98 12.32 11.39 3.77
N HIS A 99 11.43 12.18 4.40
CA HIS A 99 11.44 13.63 4.26
C HIS A 99 12.45 14.26 5.23
N GLN A 100 13.32 15.16 4.74
CA GLN A 100 14.31 15.84 5.58
C GLN A 100 13.67 16.83 6.57
N SER A 101 12.46 17.29 6.27
CA SER A 101 11.66 18.15 7.13
C SER A 101 10.18 17.80 6.98
N LEU A 102 9.40 18.06 8.04
CA LEU A 102 7.95 17.83 8.01
C LEU A 102 7.25 18.74 6.98
N LYS A 103 7.64 20.03 6.90
CA LYS A 103 7.20 20.95 5.84
C LYS A 103 8.01 20.68 4.58
N HIS A 104 7.34 20.61 3.44
CA HIS A 104 8.01 20.48 2.14
C HIS A 104 8.76 21.74 1.73
N ASP A 105 9.89 21.55 1.05
CA ASP A 105 10.69 22.63 0.46
C ASP A 105 10.18 22.96 -0.95
N PHE A 106 9.75 24.21 -1.14
CA PHE A 106 9.30 24.75 -2.43
C PHE A 106 10.34 25.69 -3.06
N SER A 107 11.52 25.87 -2.47
CA SER A 107 12.59 26.71 -3.04
C SER A 107 13.25 26.10 -4.28
N LYS A 108 13.09 24.79 -4.47
CA LYS A 108 13.65 24.00 -5.57
C LYS A 108 12.65 22.96 -6.06
N TYR A 109 12.89 22.43 -7.25
CA TYR A 109 12.13 21.28 -7.74
C TYR A 109 12.56 20.01 -7.02
N THR A 110 11.61 19.33 -6.37
CA THR A 110 11.84 18.03 -5.71
C THR A 110 10.74 17.08 -6.13
N THR A 111 11.10 15.85 -6.53
CA THR A 111 10.12 14.83 -6.96
C THR A 111 10.12 13.67 -5.99
N TRP A 112 8.93 13.32 -5.52
CA TRP A 112 8.67 12.24 -4.57
C TRP A 112 7.97 11.10 -5.32
N GLY A 113 8.71 10.02 -5.56
CA GLY A 113 8.17 8.81 -6.19
C GLY A 113 7.39 7.97 -5.20
N MET A 114 6.27 7.40 -5.64
CA MET A 114 5.37 6.56 -4.85
C MET A 114 5.10 5.24 -5.60
N LEU A 115 5.69 4.18 -5.07
CA LEU A 115 5.53 2.79 -5.45
C LEU A 115 5.98 1.97 -4.24
N GLY A 116 5.20 0.99 -3.79
CA GLY A 116 5.60 0.14 -2.66
C GLY A 116 6.91 -0.57 -2.98
N ARG A 117 7.84 -0.59 -2.03
CA ARG A 117 9.20 -1.05 -2.26
C ARG A 117 9.90 -1.39 -0.96
N ASP A 118 10.34 -2.65 -0.85
CA ASP A 118 11.33 -3.06 0.13
C ASP A 118 12.66 -2.33 -0.13
N GLN A 119 12.81 -1.22 0.58
CA GLN A 119 13.96 -0.34 0.45
C GLN A 119 14.19 0.33 1.81
N PRO A 120 15.41 0.20 2.39
CA PRO A 120 15.71 0.90 3.63
C PRO A 120 15.66 2.42 3.42
N PRO A 121 15.18 3.19 4.42
CA PRO A 121 15.17 4.64 4.36
C PRO A 121 16.59 5.20 4.38
N ASP A 122 16.86 6.16 3.50
CA ASP A 122 18.10 6.92 3.48
C ASP A 122 17.81 8.41 3.73
N TYR A 123 17.99 8.83 4.99
CA TYR A 123 17.76 10.22 5.41
C TYR A 123 18.86 11.18 4.96
N ASN A 124 20.02 10.67 4.57
CA ASN A 124 21.16 11.50 4.14
C ASN A 124 21.04 11.92 2.68
N ASN A 125 20.23 11.21 1.89
CA ASN A 125 20.01 11.50 0.48
C ASN A 125 18.66 12.23 0.27
N PRO A 126 18.67 13.50 -0.16
CA PRO A 126 17.43 14.24 -0.45
C PRO A 126 16.66 13.70 -1.67
N ASN A 127 17.29 12.86 -2.49
CA ASN A 127 16.67 12.13 -3.59
C ASN A 127 16.60 10.64 -3.25
N SER A 128 16.02 10.33 -2.09
CA SER A 128 15.80 8.96 -1.62
C SER A 128 14.80 8.21 -2.49
N ALA A 129 14.91 6.88 -2.50
CA ALA A 129 13.93 6.02 -3.14
C ALA A 129 12.55 6.06 -2.46
N ASN A 130 11.53 5.61 -3.18
CA ASN A 130 10.26 5.17 -2.62
C ASN A 130 10.46 4.01 -1.64
N LEU A 131 9.64 3.97 -0.59
CA LEU A 131 9.69 2.98 0.48
C LEU A 131 8.43 2.09 0.43
N TYR A 132 7.99 1.61 1.59
CA TYR A 132 7.02 0.53 1.77
C TYR A 132 5.61 0.93 1.34
N GLY A 133 5.09 2.05 1.87
CA GLY A 133 3.73 2.53 1.63
C GLY A 133 3.54 3.52 0.49
N VAL A 134 2.30 3.71 0.06
CA VAL A 134 1.88 4.74 -0.90
C VAL A 134 0.68 5.53 -0.37
N HIS A 135 0.92 6.81 -0.10
CA HIS A 135 -0.01 7.74 0.53
C HIS A 135 -0.11 9.04 -0.29
N PRO A 136 -0.90 9.10 -1.37
CA PRO A 136 -1.06 10.31 -2.19
C PRO A 136 -2.01 11.33 -1.53
N PHE A 137 -1.69 11.74 -0.30
CA PHE A 137 -2.47 12.69 0.51
C PHE A 137 -1.58 13.77 1.12
N TYR A 138 -1.97 15.04 1.03
CA TYR A 138 -1.28 16.14 1.71
C TYR A 138 -2.25 17.09 2.43
N ILE A 139 -1.71 17.85 3.38
CA ILE A 139 -2.35 18.98 4.06
C ILE A 139 -1.61 20.27 3.69
N GLY A 140 -2.35 21.32 3.38
CA GLY A 140 -1.83 22.67 3.18
C GLY A 140 -2.35 23.66 4.21
N LEU A 141 -1.45 24.45 4.81
CA LEU A 141 -1.81 25.57 5.70
C LEU A 141 -1.84 26.89 4.94
N GLU A 142 -3.00 27.52 4.86
CA GLU A 142 -3.19 28.79 4.18
C GLU A 142 -2.56 29.98 4.95
N PRO A 143 -2.34 31.14 4.27
CA PRO A 143 -1.80 32.33 4.92
C PRO A 143 -2.65 32.84 6.10
N ASN A 144 -3.96 32.62 6.05
CA ASN A 144 -4.92 32.99 7.09
C ASN A 144 -4.96 32.01 8.29
N GLY A 145 -4.13 30.95 8.28
CA GLY A 145 -4.09 29.93 9.33
C GLY A 145 -5.10 28.78 9.18
N LYS A 146 -6.00 28.84 8.18
CA LYS A 146 -6.88 27.71 7.83
C LYS A 146 -6.09 26.60 7.13
N ALA A 147 -6.66 25.40 7.10
CA ALA A 147 -6.07 24.22 6.49
C ALA A 147 -7.01 23.58 5.48
N HIS A 148 -6.45 22.97 4.44
CA HIS A 148 -7.14 22.04 3.56
C HIS A 148 -6.32 20.76 3.38
N GLY A 149 -6.96 19.68 2.96
CA GLY A 149 -6.32 18.45 2.54
C GLY A 149 -6.68 18.09 1.10
N VAL A 150 -5.81 17.33 0.45
CA VAL A 150 -6.07 16.77 -0.88
C VAL A 150 -5.65 15.31 -0.89
N LEU A 151 -6.57 14.41 -1.22
CA LEU A 151 -6.32 13.00 -1.49
C LEU A 151 -6.45 12.76 -3.01
N ILE A 152 -5.46 12.13 -3.61
CA ILE A 152 -5.53 11.64 -4.99
C ILE A 152 -5.69 10.12 -4.93
N LEU A 153 -6.90 9.61 -5.10
CA LEU A 153 -7.22 8.20 -4.97
C LEU A 153 -6.80 7.43 -6.24
N ASN A 154 -5.53 7.04 -6.29
CA ASN A 154 -4.92 6.28 -7.36
C ASN A 154 -3.85 5.34 -6.78
N SER A 155 -3.78 4.10 -7.26
CA SER A 155 -2.85 3.06 -6.78
C SER A 155 -1.74 2.71 -7.76
N ASN A 156 -1.74 3.23 -8.98
CA ASN A 156 -0.64 3.01 -9.91
C ASN A 156 0.64 3.69 -9.40
N ALA A 157 1.79 3.31 -9.99
CA ALA A 157 3.03 4.04 -9.70
C ALA A 157 2.87 5.51 -10.10
N GLN A 158 3.21 6.39 -9.18
CA GLN A 158 2.88 7.80 -9.29
C GLN A 158 3.96 8.65 -8.62
N GLU A 159 3.93 9.95 -8.85
CA GLU A 159 4.87 10.87 -8.24
C GLU A 159 4.30 12.28 -8.14
N ILE A 160 4.84 13.00 -7.17
CA ILE A 160 4.52 14.40 -6.91
C ILE A 160 5.81 15.21 -7.01
N THR A 161 5.79 16.27 -7.82
CA THR A 161 6.87 17.26 -7.86
C THR A 161 6.42 18.54 -7.20
N THR A 162 7.15 19.00 -6.19
CA THR A 162 7.03 20.36 -5.62
C THR A 162 7.99 21.30 -6.34
N GLY A 163 7.64 22.59 -6.45
CA GLY A 163 8.54 23.58 -7.05
C GLY A 163 8.19 25.04 -6.74
N PRO A 164 9.07 26.00 -7.09
CA PRO A 164 8.89 27.42 -6.79
C PRO A 164 7.59 27.98 -7.35
N GLY A 165 6.95 28.88 -6.62
CA GLY A 165 5.67 29.44 -7.04
C GLY A 165 4.66 29.60 -5.92
N PRO A 166 4.68 28.79 -4.85
CA PRO A 166 4.77 27.32 -4.81
C PRO A 166 3.79 26.63 -5.77
N HIS A 167 4.15 25.47 -6.33
CA HIS A 167 3.23 24.65 -7.13
C HIS A 167 3.50 23.14 -6.98
N LEU A 168 2.56 22.33 -7.42
CA LEU A 168 2.62 20.87 -7.40
C LEU A 168 2.30 20.29 -8.78
N ILE A 169 3.08 19.31 -9.23
CA ILE A 169 2.85 18.55 -10.45
C ILE A 169 2.62 17.08 -10.06
N TYR A 170 1.46 16.54 -10.40
CA TYR A 170 1.14 15.13 -10.19
C TYR A 170 1.27 14.36 -11.51
N ARG A 171 1.95 13.22 -11.48
CA ARG A 171 2.14 12.31 -12.62
C ARG A 171 1.83 10.89 -12.17
N THR A 172 1.03 10.17 -12.93
CA THR A 172 0.72 8.75 -12.71
C THR A 172 0.79 7.99 -14.03
N ILE A 173 1.18 6.71 -13.96
CA ILE A 173 1.32 5.83 -15.13
C ILE A 173 0.06 5.01 -15.44
N GLY A 174 -1.04 5.27 -14.74
CA GLY A 174 -2.29 4.55 -14.94
C GLY A 174 -3.41 5.03 -14.04
N GLY A 175 -4.50 4.28 -14.07
CA GLY A 175 -5.68 4.53 -13.24
C GLY A 175 -6.46 5.77 -13.69
N ARG A 176 -7.19 6.35 -12.74
CA ARG A 176 -8.02 7.54 -12.97
C ARG A 176 -7.60 8.67 -12.03
N LEU A 177 -7.98 9.90 -12.39
CA LEU A 177 -7.86 11.04 -11.49
C LEU A 177 -9.15 11.17 -10.68
N ASP A 178 -9.07 10.67 -9.46
CA ASP A 178 -10.12 10.77 -8.46
C ASP A 178 -9.56 11.60 -7.31
N ILE A 179 -9.90 12.89 -7.26
CA ILE A 179 -9.28 13.86 -6.35
C ILE A 179 -10.34 14.39 -5.39
N LEU A 180 -10.07 14.20 -4.09
CA LEU A 180 -10.91 14.68 -3.00
C LEU A 180 -10.25 15.86 -2.32
N PHE A 181 -11.01 16.93 -2.12
CA PHE A 181 -10.58 18.13 -1.39
C PHE A 181 -11.29 18.18 -0.04
N LEU A 182 -10.51 18.39 1.02
CA LEU A 182 -10.94 18.30 2.41
C LEU A 182 -10.77 19.67 3.08
N PRO A 183 -11.81 20.50 3.13
CA PRO A 183 -11.67 21.93 3.41
C PRO A 183 -11.34 22.32 4.88
N GLY A 184 -11.22 21.40 5.85
CA GLY A 184 -10.89 21.82 7.24
C GLY A 184 -12.05 22.61 7.89
N PRO A 185 -11.82 23.65 8.73
CA PRO A 185 -10.74 24.64 8.61
C PRO A 185 -9.44 24.46 9.42
N THR A 186 -9.34 23.54 10.39
CA THR A 186 -8.07 23.27 11.10
C THR A 186 -7.38 22.00 10.57
N PRO A 187 -6.05 21.81 10.76
CA PRO A 187 -5.38 20.57 10.37
C PRO A 187 -6.03 19.31 10.96
N GLU A 188 -6.48 19.40 12.21
CA GLU A 188 -7.22 18.35 12.89
C GLU A 188 -8.53 18.01 12.17
N GLN A 189 -9.31 19.03 11.76
CA GLN A 189 -10.55 18.82 11.02
C GLN A 189 -10.30 18.25 9.62
N VAL A 190 -9.20 18.62 8.96
CA VAL A 190 -8.78 18.00 7.69
C VAL A 190 -8.53 16.50 7.89
N ILE A 191 -7.79 16.11 8.93
CA ILE A 191 -7.55 14.70 9.26
C ILE A 191 -8.85 13.96 9.61
N GLN A 192 -9.76 14.59 10.37
CA GLN A 192 -11.06 14.00 10.70
C GLN A 192 -11.89 13.73 9.43
N GLN A 193 -11.92 14.66 8.48
CA GLN A 193 -12.60 14.47 7.19
C GLN A 193 -11.92 13.36 6.37
N PHE A 194 -10.59 13.31 6.37
CA PHE A 194 -9.83 12.26 5.69
C PHE A 194 -10.18 10.87 6.24
N GLN A 195 -10.18 10.71 7.56
CA GLN A 195 -10.55 9.46 8.24
C GLN A 195 -12.03 9.09 8.09
N GLN A 196 -12.93 10.04 7.85
CA GLN A 196 -14.33 9.72 7.50
C GLN A 196 -14.45 9.06 6.13
N ILE A 197 -13.51 9.34 5.21
CA ILE A 197 -13.49 8.79 3.85
C ILE A 197 -12.79 7.43 3.84
N ILE A 198 -11.57 7.37 4.37
CA ILE A 198 -10.72 6.16 4.26
C ILE A 198 -10.94 5.14 5.40
N GLY A 199 -11.69 5.54 6.44
CA GLY A 199 -11.86 4.77 7.66
C GLY A 199 -10.99 5.31 8.81
N ARG A 200 -11.52 5.19 10.03
CA ARG A 200 -10.81 5.59 11.24
C ARG A 200 -9.75 4.53 11.62
N PRO A 201 -8.64 4.93 12.26
CA PRO A 201 -7.67 3.99 12.81
C PRO A 201 -8.34 2.93 13.69
N CYS A 202 -7.79 1.70 13.69
CA CYS A 202 -8.24 0.69 14.63
C CYS A 202 -7.91 1.12 16.06
N MET A 203 -8.75 0.73 17.02
CA MET A 203 -8.42 0.91 18.44
C MET A 203 -7.38 -0.16 18.82
N PRO A 204 -6.16 0.21 19.22
CA PRO A 204 -5.16 -0.78 19.64
C PRO A 204 -5.60 -1.42 20.96
N ALA A 205 -5.17 -2.66 21.19
CA ALA A 205 -5.27 -3.27 22.52
C ALA A 205 -4.37 -2.50 23.50
N TYR A 206 -4.78 -2.39 24.78
CA TYR A 206 -4.07 -1.57 25.75
C TYR A 206 -2.58 -2.00 25.91
N TRP A 207 -2.32 -3.30 25.91
CA TRP A 207 -0.96 -3.86 26.00
C TRP A 207 -0.04 -3.45 24.84
N ALA A 208 -0.60 -3.11 23.66
CA ALA A 208 0.18 -2.70 22.50
C ALA A 208 0.78 -1.29 22.65
N LEU A 209 0.32 -0.51 23.64
CA LEU A 209 0.90 0.79 24.00
C LEU A 209 2.14 0.65 24.91
N GLY A 210 2.38 -0.55 25.44
CA GLY A 210 3.54 -0.86 26.26
C GLY A 210 4.83 -0.99 25.45
N TYR A 211 5.96 -1.09 26.14
CA TYR A 211 7.25 -1.24 25.48
C TYR A 211 7.37 -2.65 24.86
N GLN A 212 7.94 -2.70 23.66
CA GLN A 212 7.99 -3.89 22.82
C GLN A 212 9.46 -4.21 22.50
N PHE A 213 9.85 -5.48 22.61
CA PHE A 213 11.22 -5.90 22.34
C PHE A 213 11.28 -6.92 21.20
N SER A 214 12.09 -6.61 20.20
CA SER A 214 12.29 -7.42 18.99
C SER A 214 13.74 -7.38 18.53
N ARG A 215 14.12 -8.37 17.72
CA ARG A 215 15.31 -8.34 16.86
C ARG A 215 15.26 -9.47 15.84
N PHE A 216 15.88 -9.23 14.70
CA PHE A 216 16.33 -10.29 13.81
C PHE A 216 17.60 -10.97 14.37
N GLY A 217 17.70 -12.28 14.18
CA GLY A 217 18.89 -13.09 14.40
C GLY A 217 18.99 -13.73 15.78
N TYR A 218 17.88 -13.98 16.48
CA TYR A 218 17.89 -14.78 17.71
C TYR A 218 18.45 -16.18 17.42
N LYS A 219 19.37 -16.69 18.26
CA LYS A 219 20.04 -17.97 17.98
C LYS A 219 19.21 -19.22 18.30
N GLY A 220 18.05 -19.03 18.91
CA GLY A 220 17.13 -20.07 19.35
C GLY A 220 16.35 -19.61 20.57
N LEU A 221 15.46 -20.47 21.09
CA LEU A 221 14.58 -20.13 22.21
C LEU A 221 15.36 -19.74 23.48
N ASN A 222 16.51 -20.36 23.74
CA ASN A 222 17.34 -20.02 24.90
C ASN A 222 17.91 -18.60 24.85
N ASP A 223 18.30 -18.12 23.66
CA ASP A 223 18.81 -16.76 23.47
C ASP A 223 17.69 -15.72 23.69
N LEU A 224 16.48 -16.01 23.18
CA LEU A 224 15.29 -15.21 23.46
C LEU A 224 14.99 -15.17 24.97
N LYS A 225 14.92 -16.34 25.62
CA LYS A 225 14.69 -16.47 27.08
C LYS A 225 15.68 -15.65 27.90
N GLN A 226 16.97 -15.79 27.61
CA GLN A 226 18.02 -15.06 28.33
C GLN A 226 17.89 -13.55 28.12
N THR A 227 17.56 -13.12 26.90
CA THR A 227 17.38 -11.69 26.59
C THR A 227 16.20 -11.10 27.35
N ILE A 228 15.04 -11.75 27.34
CA ILE A 228 13.86 -11.27 28.08
C ILE A 228 14.07 -11.33 29.60
N ASN A 229 14.69 -12.39 30.12
CA ASN A 229 14.99 -12.48 31.56
C ASN A 229 15.95 -11.38 32.02
N ARG A 230 16.92 -10.95 31.20
CA ARG A 230 17.78 -9.81 31.53
C ARG A 230 16.98 -8.52 31.65
N MET A 231 16.02 -8.27 30.76
CA MET A 231 15.14 -7.08 30.81
C MET A 231 14.27 -7.10 32.08
N ILE A 232 13.66 -8.24 32.40
CA ILE A 232 12.85 -8.43 33.61
C ILE A 232 13.71 -8.22 34.87
N ASN A 233 14.89 -8.84 34.94
CA ASN A 233 15.80 -8.70 36.08
C ASN A 233 16.31 -7.27 36.27
N ALA A 234 16.50 -6.55 35.16
CA ALA A 234 16.84 -5.13 35.16
C ALA A 234 15.64 -4.21 35.50
N LYS A 235 14.44 -4.78 35.71
CA LYS A 235 13.19 -4.05 35.99
C LYS A 235 12.82 -3.04 34.89
N ILE A 236 13.17 -3.36 33.64
CA ILE A 236 12.73 -2.57 32.49
C ILE A 236 11.29 -3.00 32.17
N PRO A 237 10.31 -2.07 32.16
CA PRO A 237 8.94 -2.40 31.76
C PRO A 237 8.92 -2.90 30.33
N ILE A 238 8.36 -4.09 30.12
CA ILE A 238 8.14 -4.70 28.81
C ILE A 238 6.73 -5.30 28.82
N ASP A 239 6.04 -5.23 27.69
CA ASP A 239 4.68 -5.77 27.54
C ASP A 239 4.63 -6.80 26.40
N VAL A 240 5.45 -6.63 25.36
CA VAL A 240 5.41 -7.45 24.15
C VAL A 240 6.79 -8.00 23.79
N VAL A 241 6.84 -9.30 23.57
CA VAL A 241 8.01 -10.04 23.09
C VAL A 241 7.76 -10.47 21.66
N PHE A 242 8.67 -10.11 20.76
CA PHE A 242 8.62 -10.51 19.37
C PHE A 242 9.56 -11.67 19.07
N ALA A 243 9.17 -12.49 18.09
CA ALA A 243 10.07 -13.40 17.41
C ALA A 243 10.04 -13.12 15.90
N ASP A 244 11.21 -12.77 15.37
CA ASP A 244 11.47 -12.63 13.95
C ASP A 244 11.60 -14.03 13.28
N ILE A 245 11.81 -14.09 11.97
CA ILE A 245 11.75 -15.30 11.13
C ILE A 245 12.67 -16.45 11.58
N ASP A 246 13.61 -16.22 12.49
CA ASP A 246 14.50 -17.23 13.07
C ASP A 246 13.76 -18.36 13.79
N TYR A 247 12.53 -18.12 14.27
CA TYR A 247 11.71 -19.16 14.93
C TYR A 247 11.16 -20.18 13.95
N MET A 248 11.03 -19.80 12.67
CA MET A 248 10.44 -20.62 11.64
C MET A 248 11.40 -21.72 11.17
N GLU A 249 10.86 -22.87 10.78
CA GLU A 249 11.66 -23.92 10.17
C GLU A 249 12.15 -23.43 8.79
N ARG A 250 13.44 -23.05 8.70
CA ARG A 250 14.05 -22.53 7.46
C ARG A 250 13.24 -21.39 6.83
N TYR A 251 12.76 -20.49 7.68
CA TYR A 251 12.01 -19.28 7.30
C TYR A 251 10.67 -19.55 6.59
N LYS A 252 10.10 -20.77 6.70
CA LYS A 252 8.79 -21.09 6.14
C LYS A 252 7.69 -20.59 7.07
N ASP A 253 6.74 -19.80 6.56
CA ASP A 253 5.59 -19.34 7.34
C ASP A 253 4.79 -20.49 7.97
N PHE A 254 4.13 -20.17 9.08
CA PHE A 254 3.30 -21.12 9.85
C PHE A 254 4.03 -22.41 10.28
N SER A 255 5.35 -22.33 10.48
CA SER A 255 6.18 -23.43 10.98
C SER A 255 7.01 -23.00 12.18
N VAL A 256 7.52 -23.96 12.94
CA VAL A 256 8.43 -23.73 14.07
C VAL A 256 9.62 -24.67 13.92
N ASP A 257 10.83 -24.14 14.01
CA ASP A 257 12.05 -24.93 13.97
C ASP A 257 12.10 -25.90 15.17
N SER A 258 12.10 -27.19 14.86
CA SER A 258 11.99 -28.28 15.84
C SER A 258 13.29 -28.61 16.56
N GLU A 259 14.39 -27.90 16.30
CA GLU A 259 15.68 -28.12 16.95
C GLU A 259 16.03 -26.97 17.91
N LYS A 260 15.95 -25.72 17.45
CA LYS A 260 16.37 -24.52 18.19
C LYS A 260 15.23 -23.86 18.93
N TRP A 261 13.98 -24.12 18.53
CA TRP A 261 12.79 -23.49 19.10
C TRP A 261 11.83 -24.50 19.75
N VAL A 262 12.39 -25.64 20.18
CA VAL A 262 11.69 -26.64 20.99
C VAL A 262 11.10 -26.00 22.24
N ALA A 263 9.86 -26.36 22.56
CA ALA A 263 9.11 -25.88 23.71
C ALA A 263 8.79 -24.36 23.70
N MET A 264 8.67 -23.78 22.51
CA MET A 264 8.28 -22.37 22.34
C MET A 264 6.87 -22.10 22.89
N LYS A 265 5.92 -23.02 22.71
CA LYS A 265 4.56 -22.93 23.26
C LYS A 265 4.56 -22.78 24.77
N GLU A 266 5.33 -23.61 25.47
CA GLU A 266 5.48 -23.59 26.93
C GLU A 266 6.10 -22.29 27.40
N TYR A 267 7.07 -21.76 26.65
CA TYR A 267 7.65 -20.46 26.98
C TYR A 267 6.66 -19.31 26.79
N ILE A 268 5.84 -19.34 25.74
CA ILE A 268 4.78 -18.33 25.55
C ILE A 268 3.79 -18.37 26.72
N ASN A 269 3.41 -19.55 27.20
CA ASN A 269 2.56 -19.66 28.40
C ASN A 269 3.24 -19.02 29.64
N ILE A 270 4.56 -19.20 29.82
CA ILE A 270 5.32 -18.54 30.89
C ILE A 270 5.32 -17.01 30.73
N LEU A 271 5.37 -16.50 29.49
CA LEU A 271 5.24 -15.06 29.22
C LEU A 271 3.84 -14.58 29.63
N HIS A 272 2.79 -15.32 29.26
CA HIS A 272 1.41 -15.00 29.62
C HIS A 272 1.19 -15.01 31.14
N ASP A 273 1.75 -15.98 31.87
CA ASP A 273 1.70 -16.03 33.34
C ASP A 273 2.35 -14.82 34.02
N LYS A 274 3.28 -14.15 33.31
CA LYS A 274 3.93 -12.90 33.73
C LYS A 274 3.19 -11.66 33.25
N GLY A 275 2.05 -11.82 32.57
CA GLY A 275 1.27 -10.73 31.99
C GLY A 275 1.83 -10.17 30.67
N LEU A 276 2.85 -10.81 30.09
CA LEU A 276 3.46 -10.42 28.83
C LEU A 276 2.69 -10.98 27.64
N ARG A 277 2.92 -10.40 26.45
CA ARG A 277 2.32 -10.77 25.17
C ARG A 277 3.38 -11.24 24.20
N PHE A 278 3.00 -12.14 23.32
CA PHE A 278 3.87 -12.68 22.29
C PHE A 278 3.36 -12.37 20.89
N VAL A 279 4.23 -11.84 20.02
CA VAL A 279 3.89 -11.48 18.63
C VAL A 279 4.95 -12.05 17.67
N PRO A 280 4.65 -13.11 16.90
CA PRO A 280 5.52 -13.57 15.83
C PRO A 280 5.33 -12.72 14.56
N ILE A 281 6.38 -12.68 13.75
CA ILE A 281 6.31 -12.22 12.36
C ILE A 281 5.69 -13.30 11.45
N VAL A 282 5.02 -12.92 10.38
CA VAL A 282 4.59 -13.78 9.26
C VAL A 282 4.80 -13.00 7.97
N ASP A 283 5.42 -13.62 6.97
CA ASP A 283 5.55 -13.05 5.64
C ASP A 283 4.42 -13.55 4.72
N PRO A 284 4.07 -12.86 3.62
CA PRO A 284 3.04 -13.34 2.71
C PRO A 284 3.51 -14.50 1.82
N ALA A 285 4.81 -14.61 1.58
CA ALA A 285 5.35 -15.42 0.49
C ALA A 285 5.56 -16.90 0.88
N ILE A 286 4.69 -17.77 0.40
CA ILE A 286 4.66 -19.19 0.80
C ILE A 286 5.56 -20.06 -0.06
N GLN A 287 6.48 -20.78 0.57
CA GLN A 287 7.34 -21.77 -0.10
C GLN A 287 6.50 -22.87 -0.80
N VAL A 288 6.80 -23.21 -2.05
CA VAL A 288 5.85 -24.01 -2.88
C VAL A 288 5.94 -25.54 -2.74
N ASN A 289 6.70 -26.06 -1.79
CA ASN A 289 6.96 -27.50 -1.64
C ASN A 289 6.80 -28.02 -0.20
N TYR A 290 5.78 -27.55 0.52
CA TYR A 290 5.42 -28.04 1.84
C TYR A 290 3.93 -27.87 2.14
N ASP A 291 3.50 -28.39 3.30
CA ASP A 291 2.11 -28.62 3.65
C ASP A 291 1.20 -27.38 3.59
N VAL A 292 1.68 -26.20 3.97
CA VAL A 292 0.88 -24.95 3.91
C VAL A 292 0.50 -24.64 2.46
N PHE A 293 1.44 -24.77 1.53
CA PHE A 293 1.17 -24.57 0.11
C PHE A 293 0.28 -25.68 -0.45
N GLU A 294 0.49 -26.94 -0.03
CA GLU A 294 -0.39 -28.05 -0.42
C GLU A 294 -1.84 -27.81 0.01
N ARG A 295 -2.06 -27.33 1.25
CA ARG A 295 -3.39 -26.93 1.74
C ARG A 295 -3.96 -25.76 0.96
N ALA A 296 -3.14 -24.79 0.57
CA ALA A 296 -3.55 -23.68 -0.29
C ALA A 296 -4.08 -24.19 -1.63
N ILE A 297 -3.31 -25.03 -2.33
CA ILE A 297 -3.69 -25.61 -3.62
C ILE A 297 -4.95 -26.48 -3.48
N LYS A 298 -5.02 -27.33 -2.45
CA LYS A 298 -6.18 -28.21 -2.21
C LYS A 298 -7.46 -27.43 -1.89
N SER A 299 -7.35 -26.33 -1.17
CA SER A 299 -8.50 -25.46 -0.86
C SER A 299 -8.93 -24.58 -2.03
N GLY A 300 -8.09 -24.47 -3.07
CA GLY A 300 -8.29 -23.60 -4.23
C GLY A 300 -8.00 -22.14 -3.92
N ALA A 301 -7.11 -21.86 -2.96
CA ALA A 301 -6.55 -20.54 -2.76
C ALA A 301 -5.82 -20.09 -4.03
N LYS A 302 -5.93 -18.79 -4.32
CA LYS A 302 -5.32 -18.16 -5.49
C LYS A 302 -4.02 -17.48 -5.11
N PHE A 303 -3.10 -17.45 -6.06
CA PHE A 303 -1.81 -16.78 -5.97
C PHE A 303 -1.70 -15.80 -7.15
N VAL A 304 -0.73 -14.90 -7.10
CA VAL A 304 -0.38 -14.07 -8.27
C VAL A 304 0.05 -14.99 -9.41
N GLU A 305 -0.58 -14.84 -10.57
CA GLU A 305 -0.34 -15.70 -11.73
C GLU A 305 0.19 -14.92 -12.93
N TRP A 306 0.96 -15.58 -13.80
CA TRP A 306 1.17 -15.15 -15.17
C TRP A 306 -0.18 -15.01 -15.89
N GLU A 307 -0.28 -14.02 -16.79
CA GLU A 307 -1.50 -13.82 -17.59
C GLU A 307 -1.72 -15.03 -18.51
N ARG A 308 -0.65 -15.46 -19.19
CA ARG A 308 -0.67 -16.54 -20.18
C ARG A 308 0.42 -17.58 -19.93
N PHE A 309 0.22 -18.80 -20.41
CA PHE A 309 1.18 -19.90 -20.25
C PHE A 309 2.50 -19.67 -21.00
N ASP A 310 2.51 -18.93 -22.12
CA ASP A 310 3.76 -18.62 -22.85
C ASP A 310 4.71 -17.71 -22.08
N GLN A 311 4.21 -16.99 -21.07
CA GLN A 311 5.00 -16.09 -20.22
C GLN A 311 5.65 -16.83 -19.03
N VAL A 312 5.22 -18.07 -18.76
CA VAL A 312 5.66 -18.84 -17.61
C VAL A 312 7.16 -19.15 -17.71
N GLN A 313 7.90 -18.85 -16.65
CA GLN A 313 9.29 -19.27 -16.50
C GLN A 313 9.39 -20.77 -16.16
N HIS A 314 9.25 -21.61 -17.18
CA HIS A 314 9.23 -23.07 -17.03
C HIS A 314 10.51 -23.67 -16.44
N SER A 315 11.66 -22.98 -16.52
CA SER A 315 12.91 -23.39 -15.86
C SER A 315 12.75 -23.51 -14.34
N ILE A 316 11.99 -22.60 -13.73
CA ILE A 316 11.67 -22.59 -12.30
C ILE A 316 10.47 -23.48 -12.00
N GLN A 317 9.36 -23.30 -12.72
CA GLN A 317 8.10 -23.98 -12.37
C GLN A 317 8.19 -25.51 -12.42
N LYS A 318 8.97 -26.08 -13.35
CA LYS A 318 9.12 -27.54 -13.48
C LYS A 318 9.85 -28.18 -12.30
N LEU A 319 10.52 -27.40 -11.45
CA LEU A 319 11.22 -27.89 -10.27
C LEU A 319 10.26 -28.37 -9.17
N TYR A 320 8.99 -27.95 -9.21
CA TYR A 320 8.03 -28.20 -8.15
C TYR A 320 6.76 -28.89 -8.70
N PRO A 321 6.42 -30.11 -8.21
CA PRO A 321 5.27 -30.86 -8.70
C PRO A 321 3.93 -30.11 -8.66
N LEU A 322 3.73 -29.26 -7.65
CA LEU A 322 2.49 -28.52 -7.42
C LEU A 322 2.32 -27.30 -8.32
N THR A 323 3.40 -26.79 -8.91
CA THR A 323 3.36 -25.58 -9.75
C THR A 323 3.66 -25.86 -11.22
N LYS A 324 4.20 -27.04 -11.56
CA LYS A 324 4.70 -27.40 -12.91
C LYS A 324 3.71 -27.21 -14.06
N SER A 325 2.41 -27.22 -13.78
CA SER A 325 1.32 -27.10 -14.77
C SER A 325 0.38 -25.94 -14.43
N THR A 326 0.87 -24.94 -13.70
CA THR A 326 0.09 -23.79 -13.24
C THR A 326 0.61 -22.50 -13.87
N LYS A 327 -0.10 -21.39 -13.69
CA LYS A 327 0.41 -20.06 -14.01
C LYS A 327 0.95 -19.34 -12.77
N ILE A 328 1.10 -20.01 -11.63
CA ILE A 328 1.57 -19.36 -10.40
C ILE A 328 2.95 -18.76 -10.62
N MET A 329 3.07 -17.47 -10.34
CA MET A 329 4.33 -16.74 -10.43
C MET A 329 5.20 -17.08 -9.21
N LEU A 330 6.45 -17.45 -9.48
CA LEU A 330 7.38 -17.91 -8.46
C LEU A 330 8.49 -16.89 -8.25
N GLY A 331 8.71 -16.54 -6.99
CA GLY A 331 9.74 -15.62 -6.55
C GLY A 331 10.69 -16.25 -5.53
N ILE A 332 11.47 -15.40 -4.88
CA ILE A 332 12.45 -15.75 -3.86
C ILE A 332 12.30 -14.73 -2.73
N VAL A 333 12.17 -15.19 -1.49
CA VAL A 333 12.24 -14.35 -0.28
C VAL A 333 13.05 -15.12 0.77
N TRP A 334 12.66 -15.11 2.05
CA TRP A 334 13.38 -15.72 3.16
C TRP A 334 13.42 -17.24 3.13
N PRO A 335 12.40 -18.00 2.66
CA PRO A 335 12.52 -19.45 2.52
C PRO A 335 13.66 -19.91 1.61
N ASP A 336 14.13 -21.14 1.78
CA ASP A 336 15.26 -21.70 1.02
C ASP A 336 14.89 -22.21 -0.38
N LYS A 337 13.60 -22.20 -0.74
CA LYS A 337 13.08 -22.58 -2.05
C LYS A 337 12.19 -21.45 -2.58
N HIS A 338 11.81 -21.54 -3.86
CA HIS A 338 10.93 -20.56 -4.47
C HIS A 338 9.59 -20.48 -3.74
N VAL A 339 9.04 -19.28 -3.72
CA VAL A 339 7.80 -18.93 -3.01
C VAL A 339 6.74 -18.44 -3.99
N ALA A 340 5.48 -18.59 -3.62
CA ALA A 340 4.33 -18.04 -4.31
C ALA A 340 3.65 -16.98 -3.42
N PHE A 341 3.03 -15.99 -4.04
CA PHE A 341 2.44 -14.84 -3.36
C PHE A 341 0.92 -14.96 -3.39
N PRO A 342 0.24 -15.11 -2.25
CA PRO A 342 -1.21 -15.22 -2.20
C PRO A 342 -1.89 -14.02 -2.85
N ASP A 343 -3.01 -14.26 -3.52
CA ASP A 343 -3.86 -13.21 -4.08
C ASP A 343 -4.93 -12.81 -3.05
N PHE A 344 -4.59 -11.83 -2.21
CA PHE A 344 -5.48 -11.32 -1.15
C PHE A 344 -6.63 -10.44 -1.67
N PHE A 345 -6.65 -10.10 -2.97
CA PHE A 345 -7.65 -9.22 -3.57
C PHE A 345 -8.99 -9.90 -3.86
N ASP A 346 -9.09 -11.19 -3.60
CA ASP A 346 -10.34 -11.93 -3.63
C ASP A 346 -11.19 -11.53 -2.41
N PHE A 347 -11.96 -10.45 -2.51
CA PHE A 347 -12.81 -9.92 -1.43
C PHE A 347 -14.23 -10.50 -1.39
N ASP A 348 -14.53 -11.48 -2.24
CA ASP A 348 -15.85 -12.09 -2.30
C ASP A 348 -16.15 -12.90 -1.03
N ARG A 349 -17.44 -13.03 -0.68
CA ARG A 349 -17.88 -13.71 0.56
C ARG A 349 -17.40 -15.17 0.64
N GLU A 350 -17.11 -15.78 -0.50
CA GLU A 350 -16.64 -17.17 -0.64
C GLU A 350 -15.15 -17.26 -1.00
N SER A 351 -14.36 -16.21 -0.72
CA SER A 351 -12.94 -16.20 -1.05
C SER A 351 -12.20 -17.38 -0.42
N LYS A 352 -11.63 -18.20 -1.29
CA LYS A 352 -10.83 -19.37 -0.90
C LYS A 352 -9.47 -18.95 -0.35
N THR A 353 -8.85 -17.91 -0.92
CA THR A 353 -7.57 -17.39 -0.42
C THR A 353 -7.71 -16.81 0.98
N GLN A 354 -8.73 -15.98 1.22
CA GLN A 354 -8.94 -15.42 2.57
C GLN A 354 -9.26 -16.51 3.58
N LYS A 355 -10.10 -17.47 3.21
CA LYS A 355 -10.43 -18.60 4.09
C LYS A 355 -9.18 -19.40 4.45
N TRP A 356 -8.39 -19.78 3.46
CA TRP A 356 -7.15 -20.52 3.67
C TRP A 356 -6.19 -19.75 4.57
N TRP A 357 -5.92 -18.47 4.31
CA TRP A 357 -5.04 -17.65 5.17
C TRP A 357 -5.52 -17.58 6.63
N ILE A 358 -6.83 -17.37 6.83
CA ILE A 358 -7.44 -17.37 8.16
C ILE A 358 -7.28 -18.75 8.84
N ASP A 359 -7.47 -19.84 8.11
CA ASP A 359 -7.38 -21.20 8.63
C ASP A 359 -5.91 -21.60 8.94
N GLU A 360 -4.93 -21.12 8.18
CA GLU A 360 -3.50 -21.26 8.51
C GLU A 360 -3.12 -20.48 9.76
N ILE A 361 -3.56 -19.22 9.88
CA ILE A 361 -3.32 -18.42 11.10
C ILE A 361 -3.95 -19.12 12.32
N LYS A 362 -5.14 -19.70 12.20
CA LYS A 362 -5.77 -20.46 13.28
C LYS A 362 -4.98 -21.71 13.66
N THR A 363 -4.61 -22.50 12.66
CA THR A 363 -3.82 -23.71 12.87
C THR A 363 -2.49 -23.36 13.55
N PHE A 364 -1.88 -22.25 13.15
CA PHE A 364 -0.64 -21.78 13.74
C PHE A 364 -0.83 -21.25 15.17
N HIS A 365 -1.96 -20.59 15.46
CA HIS A 365 -2.31 -20.17 16.83
C HIS A 365 -2.48 -21.36 17.78
N ASP A 366 -2.99 -22.50 17.30
CA ASP A 366 -3.08 -23.73 18.11
C ASP A 366 -1.68 -24.30 18.45
N ILE A 367 -0.69 -24.05 17.59
CA ILE A 367 0.72 -24.42 17.81
C ILE A 367 1.40 -23.41 18.74
N LEU A 368 1.31 -22.11 18.46
CA LEU A 368 1.85 -21.01 19.25
C LEU A 368 0.74 -20.04 19.65
N PRO A 369 0.38 -19.91 20.94
CA PRO A 369 -0.70 -19.03 21.38
C PRO A 369 -0.25 -17.56 21.38
N PHE A 370 -0.13 -16.95 20.19
CA PHE A 370 0.27 -15.55 20.03
C PHE A 370 -0.88 -14.57 20.28
N ASP A 371 -0.54 -13.34 20.69
CA ASP A 371 -1.51 -12.30 21.03
C ASP A 371 -1.73 -11.27 19.90
N GLY A 372 -0.86 -11.28 18.90
CA GLY A 372 -0.91 -10.45 17.70
C GLY A 372 0.01 -11.01 16.62
N LEU A 373 -0.03 -10.42 15.43
CA LEU A 373 0.85 -10.78 14.31
C LEU A 373 1.52 -9.52 13.77
N TRP A 374 2.80 -9.66 13.43
CA TRP A 374 3.53 -8.71 12.60
C TRP A 374 3.56 -9.28 11.17
N ILE A 375 2.88 -8.63 10.23
CA ILE A 375 3.02 -8.95 8.79
C ILE A 375 4.12 -8.06 8.20
N ASP A 376 5.01 -8.63 7.40
CA ASP A 376 6.14 -7.93 6.82
C ASP A 376 6.40 -8.39 5.37
N MET A 377 7.29 -7.70 4.66
CA MET A 377 7.68 -8.00 3.28
C MET A 377 6.50 -7.95 2.28
N ASP A 378 5.47 -7.17 2.61
CA ASP A 378 4.14 -7.17 1.97
C ASP A 378 3.91 -6.03 0.96
N GLU A 379 4.99 -5.45 0.42
CA GLU A 379 4.86 -4.47 -0.65
C GLU A 379 4.17 -4.97 -1.93
N PRO A 380 4.37 -6.21 -2.45
CA PRO A 380 5.12 -7.39 -1.96
C PRO A 380 6.60 -7.42 -2.36
N SER A 381 7.48 -7.76 -1.43
CA SER A 381 8.92 -7.91 -1.71
C SER A 381 9.24 -9.21 -2.44
N ASN A 382 10.15 -9.14 -3.42
CA ASN A 382 10.74 -10.31 -4.06
C ASN A 382 12.23 -10.08 -4.28
N PHE A 383 13.07 -11.03 -3.88
CA PHE A 383 14.50 -10.90 -4.04
C PHE A 383 14.91 -11.09 -5.51
N ALA A 384 15.67 -10.12 -6.01
CA ALA A 384 16.45 -10.21 -7.24
C ALA A 384 15.69 -10.43 -8.56
N THR A 385 14.54 -9.79 -8.78
CA THR A 385 13.84 -9.83 -10.08
C THR A 385 14.68 -9.30 -11.24
N ASN A 386 14.67 -9.99 -12.37
CA ASN A 386 15.44 -9.68 -13.58
C ASN A 386 16.97 -9.66 -13.42
N LYS A 387 17.54 -10.06 -12.27
CA LYS A 387 19.00 -10.10 -12.07
C LYS A 387 19.62 -11.31 -12.75
N GLN A 388 20.74 -11.14 -13.44
CA GLN A 388 21.40 -12.24 -14.14
C GLN A 388 22.00 -13.32 -13.22
N THR A 389 22.22 -12.97 -11.96
CA THR A 389 22.79 -13.85 -10.93
C THR A 389 21.71 -14.70 -10.27
N LYS A 390 22.13 -15.82 -9.69
CA LYS A 390 21.29 -16.56 -8.74
C LYS A 390 21.19 -15.78 -7.43
N GLU A 391 20.04 -15.88 -6.78
CA GLU A 391 19.80 -15.34 -5.44
C GLU A 391 19.60 -16.51 -4.49
N LYS A 392 20.38 -16.58 -3.41
CA LYS A 392 20.42 -17.76 -2.51
C LYS A 392 20.60 -19.11 -3.25
N GLY A 393 21.30 -19.11 -4.39
CA GLY A 393 21.49 -20.29 -5.24
C GLY A 393 20.28 -20.68 -6.10
N LEU A 394 19.19 -19.91 -6.06
CA LEU A 394 17.98 -20.08 -6.85
C LEU A 394 17.99 -19.19 -8.10
N GLU A 395 17.32 -19.63 -9.16
CA GLU A 395 17.15 -18.84 -10.38
C GLU A 395 16.13 -17.73 -10.16
N THR A 396 16.46 -16.50 -10.52
CA THR A 396 15.60 -15.34 -10.27
C THR A 396 14.41 -15.27 -11.22
N LEU A 397 13.29 -14.71 -10.75
CA LEU A 397 12.15 -14.32 -11.57
C LEU A 397 12.56 -13.41 -12.74
N LYS A 398 12.10 -13.74 -13.96
CA LYS A 398 12.33 -12.96 -15.19
C LYS A 398 11.03 -12.41 -15.75
N CYS A 399 10.88 -11.10 -15.76
CA CYS A 399 9.75 -10.41 -16.37
C CYS A 399 10.03 -10.05 -17.83
N PRO A 400 8.99 -9.95 -18.68
CA PRO A 400 9.15 -9.50 -20.06
C PRO A 400 9.68 -8.06 -20.12
N MET A 401 10.92 -7.89 -20.57
CA MET A 401 11.55 -6.57 -20.71
C MET A 401 11.53 -6.02 -22.14
N ASN A 402 11.09 -6.84 -23.10
CA ASN A 402 10.98 -6.50 -24.51
C ASN A 402 9.63 -6.94 -25.07
N GLY A 403 9.24 -6.40 -26.22
CA GLY A 403 7.98 -6.75 -26.90
C GLY A 403 6.73 -6.13 -26.25
N PRO A 404 5.51 -6.54 -26.69
CA PRO A 404 4.26 -5.89 -26.26
C PRO A 404 3.98 -5.97 -24.76
N ASP A 405 4.41 -7.04 -24.09
CA ASP A 405 4.19 -7.26 -22.66
C ASP A 405 5.12 -6.39 -21.79
N SER A 406 6.20 -5.87 -22.35
CA SER A 406 7.16 -5.02 -21.60
C SER A 406 6.57 -3.70 -21.13
N LYS A 407 5.42 -3.27 -21.66
CA LYS A 407 4.73 -2.04 -21.26
C LYS A 407 4.39 -1.99 -19.76
N TYR A 408 4.27 -3.14 -19.10
CA TYR A 408 3.96 -3.20 -17.67
C TYR A 408 5.19 -3.00 -16.80
N ASP A 409 6.33 -3.58 -17.15
CA ASP A 409 7.55 -3.51 -16.33
C ASP A 409 8.52 -2.39 -16.74
N ASN A 410 8.48 -2.01 -18.02
CA ASN A 410 9.23 -0.92 -18.63
C ASN A 410 8.26 0.03 -19.35
N PRO A 411 7.38 0.73 -18.61
CA PRO A 411 6.43 1.66 -19.21
C PRO A 411 7.18 2.79 -19.94
N PRO A 412 6.59 3.36 -20.99
CA PRO A 412 7.20 4.46 -21.74
C PRO A 412 7.55 5.67 -20.86
N TYR A 413 6.71 5.94 -19.85
CA TYR A 413 7.01 6.92 -18.81
C TYR A 413 7.63 6.25 -17.59
N LYS A 414 8.87 6.62 -17.28
CA LYS A 414 9.59 6.16 -16.10
C LYS A 414 9.44 7.17 -14.97
N THR A 415 8.67 6.83 -13.95
CA THR A 415 8.62 7.62 -12.70
C THR A 415 10.00 7.71 -12.07
N ILE A 416 10.22 8.68 -11.18
CA ILE A 416 11.50 8.87 -10.49
C ILE A 416 11.93 7.62 -9.72
N SER A 417 10.95 6.85 -9.20
CA SER A 417 11.14 5.56 -8.53
C SER A 417 11.93 4.54 -9.36
N VAL A 418 11.89 4.64 -10.68
CA VAL A 418 12.63 3.74 -11.58
C VAL A 418 13.68 4.47 -12.41
N TYR A 419 13.42 5.70 -12.83
CA TYR A 419 14.30 6.47 -13.70
C TYR A 419 15.65 6.77 -13.03
N GLN A 420 15.63 7.29 -11.80
CA GLN A 420 16.83 7.69 -11.08
C GLN A 420 17.77 6.49 -10.83
N TRP A 421 17.18 5.32 -10.59
CA TRP A 421 17.89 4.08 -10.26
C TRP A 421 18.18 3.21 -11.49
N LYS A 422 17.89 3.70 -12.70
CA LYS A 422 18.02 2.95 -13.97
C LYS A 422 17.38 1.55 -13.88
N SER A 423 16.21 1.51 -13.27
CA SER A 423 15.53 0.30 -12.86
C SER A 423 14.22 0.11 -13.62
N PHE A 424 13.43 -0.87 -13.18
CA PHE A 424 12.14 -1.27 -13.72
C PHE A 424 11.12 -1.37 -12.59
N LEU A 425 9.84 -1.38 -12.93
CA LEU A 425 8.80 -1.45 -11.90
C LEU A 425 8.88 -2.75 -11.09
N SER A 426 9.26 -3.86 -11.73
CA SER A 426 9.43 -5.17 -11.10
C SER A 426 10.75 -5.39 -10.37
N GLU A 427 11.70 -4.44 -10.39
CA GLU A 427 12.87 -4.55 -9.51
C GLU A 427 12.40 -4.87 -8.09
N LYS A 428 13.08 -5.69 -7.30
CA LYS A 428 12.68 -6.23 -5.98
C LYS A 428 11.19 -6.58 -5.74
N THR A 429 10.40 -6.87 -6.76
CA THR A 429 8.98 -7.28 -6.61
C THR A 429 8.60 -8.20 -7.79
N LEU A 430 7.34 -8.57 -7.90
CA LEU A 430 6.82 -9.43 -8.95
C LEU A 430 6.72 -8.72 -10.30
N CYS A 431 6.49 -9.47 -11.37
CA CYS A 431 6.25 -8.89 -12.69
C CYS A 431 4.92 -8.15 -12.70
N MET A 432 4.91 -6.91 -13.22
CA MET A 432 3.74 -6.04 -13.15
C MET A 432 2.55 -6.54 -13.99
N LEU A 433 2.80 -7.42 -14.96
CA LEU A 433 1.74 -8.11 -15.71
C LEU A 433 1.00 -9.17 -14.87
N GLY A 434 1.55 -9.59 -13.74
CA GLY A 434 1.02 -10.65 -12.89
C GLY A 434 -0.43 -10.35 -12.51
N ARG A 435 -1.31 -11.33 -12.64
CA ARG A 435 -2.75 -11.18 -12.43
C ARG A 435 -3.13 -11.32 -10.97
N THR A 436 -4.04 -10.46 -10.53
CA THR A 436 -4.62 -10.39 -9.19
C THR A 436 -6.15 -10.40 -9.27
N ARG A 437 -6.81 -10.61 -8.13
CA ARG A 437 -8.26 -10.81 -8.01
C ARG A 437 -8.77 -11.86 -8.99
N GLY A 438 -8.13 -13.02 -8.99
CA GLY A 438 -8.52 -14.16 -9.82
C GLY A 438 -8.48 -13.93 -11.32
N GLY A 439 -7.69 -12.96 -11.80
CA GLY A 439 -7.53 -12.71 -13.22
C GLY A 439 -8.15 -11.42 -13.71
N ASP A 440 -8.78 -10.60 -12.87
CA ASP A 440 -9.48 -9.37 -13.28
C ASP A 440 -8.54 -8.16 -13.42
N TYR A 441 -7.52 -8.08 -12.56
CA TYR A 441 -6.55 -6.98 -12.54
C TYR A 441 -5.12 -7.50 -12.68
N ASN A 442 -4.18 -6.60 -12.90
CA ASN A 442 -2.75 -6.90 -12.86
C ASN A 442 -2.09 -6.17 -11.69
N LEU A 443 -0.88 -6.58 -11.34
CA LEU A 443 -0.05 -5.92 -10.34
C LEU A 443 0.31 -4.48 -10.75
N TYR A 444 0.40 -4.16 -12.04
CA TYR A 444 0.60 -2.79 -12.50
C TYR A 444 -0.40 -1.79 -11.89
N ASP A 445 -1.66 -2.21 -11.69
CA ASP A 445 -2.71 -1.42 -11.06
C ASP A 445 -2.85 -1.66 -9.55
N THR A 446 -2.52 -2.87 -9.08
CA THR A 446 -2.84 -3.34 -7.71
C THR A 446 -1.65 -3.47 -6.77
N HIS A 447 -0.42 -3.31 -7.27
CA HIS A 447 0.82 -3.48 -6.50
C HIS A 447 0.79 -2.72 -5.17
N ASN A 448 0.52 -1.41 -5.21
CA ASN A 448 0.50 -0.54 -4.03
C ASN A 448 -0.64 -0.83 -3.04
N LEU A 449 -1.46 -1.85 -3.31
CA LEU A 449 -2.57 -2.27 -2.47
C LEU A 449 -2.34 -3.66 -1.85
N TYR A 450 -1.22 -4.33 -2.11
CA TYR A 450 -0.97 -5.71 -1.68
C TYR A 450 -0.98 -5.86 -0.15
N GLY A 451 -0.10 -5.14 0.55
CA GLY A 451 -0.06 -5.16 2.02
C GLY A 451 -1.35 -4.67 2.67
N LEU A 452 -2.07 -3.74 2.04
CA LEU A 452 -3.41 -3.35 2.50
C LEU A 452 -4.41 -4.52 2.38
N ALA A 453 -4.39 -5.25 1.27
CA ALA A 453 -5.23 -6.42 1.08
C ALA A 453 -4.90 -7.51 2.11
N GLU A 454 -3.62 -7.80 2.32
CA GLU A 454 -3.17 -8.73 3.37
C GLU A 454 -3.63 -8.29 4.77
N THR A 455 -3.39 -7.03 5.13
CA THR A 455 -3.82 -6.42 6.41
C THR A 455 -5.31 -6.65 6.67
N ILE A 456 -6.16 -6.47 5.66
CA ILE A 456 -7.61 -6.67 5.78
C ILE A 456 -7.92 -8.14 6.12
N VAL A 457 -7.25 -9.10 5.49
CA VAL A 457 -7.49 -10.54 5.71
C VAL A 457 -6.92 -10.98 7.06
N THR A 458 -5.70 -10.58 7.40
CA THR A 458 -5.05 -10.89 8.68
C THR A 458 -5.85 -10.33 9.85
N ARG A 459 -6.37 -9.09 9.75
CA ARG A 459 -7.27 -8.52 10.76
C ARG A 459 -8.55 -9.33 10.95
N LYS A 460 -9.13 -9.88 9.87
CA LYS A 460 -10.30 -10.77 9.97
C LYS A 460 -9.97 -12.08 10.67
N ALA A 461 -8.76 -12.61 10.50
CA ALA A 461 -8.29 -13.78 11.25
C ALA A 461 -8.21 -13.46 12.74
N LEU A 462 -7.53 -12.38 13.10
CA LEU A 462 -7.32 -11.97 14.49
C LEU A 462 -8.62 -11.68 15.25
N GLY A 463 -9.62 -11.11 14.57
CA GLY A 463 -10.94 -10.87 15.16
C GLY A 463 -11.73 -12.13 15.54
N LYS A 464 -11.30 -13.32 15.11
CA LYS A 464 -11.95 -14.61 15.41
C LYS A 464 -11.35 -15.34 16.63
N PHE A 465 -10.23 -14.88 17.19
CA PHE A 465 -9.56 -15.50 18.35
C PHE A 465 -10.01 -14.94 19.70
N LYS A 466 -11.26 -14.48 19.81
CA LYS A 466 -11.80 -13.91 21.05
C LYS A 466 -12.57 -14.93 21.86
#